data_AF-A0A7K2JLI5-F1
#
_entry.id   AF-A0A7K2JLI5-F1
#
_cell.length_a   1.000
_cell.length_b   1.000
_cell.length_c   1.000
_cell.angle_alpha   90.00
_cell.angle_beta   90.00
_cell.angle_gamma   90.00
#
_symmetry.space_group_name_H-M   'P 1'
#
loop_
_entity.id
_entity.type
_entity.pdbx_description
1 polymer ?
#
loop_
_entity_poly.entity_id
_entity_poly.type
_entity_poly.pdbx_seq_one_letter_code
_entity_poly.pdbx_strand_id
1 'polypeptide(L)'
;MDADNSMEAQCAPYRSRLRAEPFASIVPDRRPEVKYHAGLGLAKLAVGYLGWGRTVRGGEIYERTADGWSLLFRVESGTPADELPWRLNDQPQ
;
A
#
# COMPACT_ATOMS: atom_id res chain seq x y z
N MET A 1 -36.67 -13.33 -18.57
CA MET A 1 -35.49 -12.44 -18.46
C MET A 1 -35.03 -12.57 -17.02
N ASP A 2 -34.24 -13.61 -16.77
CA ASP A 2 -33.77 -13.92 -15.42
C ASP A 2 -32.71 -12.89 -15.06
N ALA A 3 -32.98 -12.13 -14.00
CA ALA A 3 -32.00 -11.25 -13.40
C ALA A 3 -30.83 -12.12 -12.95
N ASP A 4 -29.66 -11.86 -13.53
CA ASP A 4 -28.38 -12.49 -13.26
C ASP A 4 -28.05 -12.36 -11.76
N ASN A 5 -28.52 -13.34 -10.98
CA ASN A 5 -28.31 -13.45 -9.53
C ASN A 5 -26.98 -14.15 -9.22
N SER A 6 -26.05 -14.09 -10.17
CA SER A 6 -24.69 -14.57 -9.98
C SER A 6 -24.04 -13.81 -8.83
N MET A 7 -23.38 -14.56 -7.93
CA MET A 7 -22.48 -14.02 -6.91
C MET A 7 -21.54 -12.95 -7.50
N GLU A 8 -21.19 -13.10 -8.77
CA GLU A 8 -20.32 -12.19 -9.51
C GLU A 8 -20.95 -10.81 -9.74
N ALA A 9 -22.25 -10.74 -10.07
CA ALA A 9 -23.00 -9.50 -10.20
C ALA A 9 -23.17 -8.78 -8.85
N GLN A 10 -23.37 -9.56 -7.77
CA GLN A 10 -23.45 -9.01 -6.41
C GLN A 10 -22.09 -8.47 -5.92
N CYS A 11 -20.98 -9.06 -6.36
CA CYS A 11 -19.62 -8.62 -6.01
C CYS A 11 -19.14 -7.40 -6.82
N ALA A 12 -19.72 -7.13 -7.99
CA ALA A 12 -19.23 -6.11 -8.92
C ALA A 12 -19.12 -4.68 -8.33
N PRO A 13 -20.10 -4.16 -7.54
CA PRO A 13 -19.99 -2.84 -6.93
C PRO A 13 -18.86 -2.74 -5.91
N TYR A 14 -18.57 -3.83 -5.18
CA TYR A 14 -17.53 -3.87 -4.16
C TYR A 14 -16.13 -4.08 -4.74
N ARG A 15 -16.01 -4.75 -5.89
CA ARG A 15 -14.75 -4.85 -6.65
C ARG A 15 -14.23 -3.47 -7.07
N SER A 16 -15.12 -2.54 -7.42
CA SER A 16 -14.72 -1.16 -7.73
C SER A 16 -14.15 -0.42 -6.51
N ARG A 17 -14.67 -0.69 -5.30
CA ARG A 17 -14.14 -0.17 -4.04
C ARG A 17 -12.82 -0.85 -3.63
N LEU A 18 -12.64 -2.15 -3.91
CA LEU A 18 -11.36 -2.83 -3.72
C LEU A 18 -10.26 -2.27 -4.64
N ARG A 19 -10.62 -1.81 -5.85
CA ARG A 19 -9.71 -1.06 -6.72
C ARG A 19 -9.37 0.34 -6.20
N ALA A 20 -10.17 0.89 -5.29
CA ALA A 20 -9.95 2.23 -4.74
C ALA A 20 -8.89 2.25 -3.63
N GLU A 21 -8.54 1.11 -3.03
CA GLU A 21 -7.45 0.97 -2.04
C GLU A 21 -6.62 -0.32 -2.27
N PRO A 22 -5.90 -0.43 -3.40
CA PRO A 22 -5.23 -1.67 -3.75
C PRO A 22 -3.91 -1.87 -2.99
N PHE A 23 -3.46 -0.94 -2.15
CA PHE A 23 -2.19 -1.06 -1.46
C PHE A 23 -2.34 -1.04 0.05
N ALA A 24 -1.49 -1.78 0.76
CA ALA A 24 -1.37 -1.72 2.22
C ALA A 24 0.08 -1.43 2.62
N SER A 25 0.27 -0.73 3.72
CA SER A 25 1.56 -0.60 4.39
C SER A 25 1.50 -1.18 5.80
N ILE A 26 2.51 -1.93 6.19
CA ILE A 26 2.74 -2.36 7.59
C ILE A 26 3.97 -1.62 8.11
N VAL A 27 3.77 -0.78 9.13
CA VAL A 27 4.81 0.08 9.68
C VAL A 27 4.80 -0.06 11.21
N PRO A 28 5.71 -0.85 11.80
CA PRO A 28 5.67 -1.23 13.23
C PRO A 28 5.61 -0.02 14.19
N ASP A 29 6.32 1.05 13.84
CA ASP A 29 6.44 2.27 14.64
C ASP A 29 5.28 3.26 14.42
N ARG A 30 4.23 2.87 13.68
CA ARG A 30 3.04 3.70 13.41
C ARG A 30 1.82 3.17 14.17
N ARG A 31 0.89 4.07 14.48
CA ARG A 31 -0.46 3.73 14.94
C ARG A 31 -1.53 4.34 14.01
N PRO A 32 -2.46 3.55 13.46
CA PRO A 32 -2.40 2.09 13.37
C PRO A 32 -1.16 1.61 12.58
N GLU A 33 -0.70 0.40 12.89
CA GLU A 33 0.46 -0.24 12.26
C GLU A 33 0.18 -0.58 10.79
N VAL A 34 -1.03 -1.07 10.51
CA VAL A 34 -1.50 -1.37 9.16
C VAL A 34 -2.35 -0.20 8.65
N LYS A 35 -2.11 0.23 7.41
CA LYS A 35 -2.97 1.18 6.69
C LYS A 35 -3.18 0.76 5.24
N TYR A 36 -4.37 1.01 4.73
CA TYR A 36 -4.73 0.85 3.33
C TYR A 36 -4.60 2.18 2.59
N HIS A 37 -4.27 2.11 1.30
CA HIS A 37 -3.93 3.26 0.47
C HIS A 37 -4.52 3.11 -0.93
N ALA A 38 -5.02 4.22 -1.46
CA ALA A 38 -5.54 4.31 -2.82
C ALA A 38 -4.47 4.19 -3.92
N GLY A 39 -3.20 4.46 -3.58
CA GLY A 39 -2.11 4.42 -4.54
C GLY A 39 -0.79 4.02 -3.90
N LEU A 40 0.08 3.42 -4.72
CA LEU A 40 1.40 2.95 -4.30
C LEU A 40 2.26 4.09 -3.73
N GLY A 41 2.11 5.32 -4.25
CA GLY A 41 2.81 6.50 -3.74
C GLY A 41 2.53 6.78 -2.25
N LEU A 42 1.28 6.64 -1.80
CA LEU A 42 0.93 6.86 -0.39
C LEU A 42 1.50 5.76 0.52
N ALA A 43 1.53 4.51 0.04
CA ALA A 43 2.18 3.41 0.76
C ALA A 43 3.70 3.62 0.85
N LYS A 44 4.33 4.05 -0.25
CA LYS A 44 5.75 4.43 -0.32
C LYS A 44 6.10 5.58 0.63
N LEU A 45 5.24 6.59 0.73
CA LEU A 45 5.41 7.70 1.67
C LEU A 45 5.28 7.24 3.14
N ALA A 46 4.39 6.29 3.42
CA ALA A 46 4.22 5.75 4.76
C ALA A 46 5.48 5.00 5.26
N VAL A 47 6.09 4.19 4.40
CA VAL A 47 7.31 3.40 4.70
C VAL A 47 8.58 4.26 4.61
N GLY A 48 8.66 5.10 3.58
CA GLY A 48 9.79 6.00 3.30
C GLY A 48 9.79 7.29 4.11
N TYR A 49 8.88 7.45 5.08
CA TYR A 49 8.82 8.65 5.91
C TYR A 49 10.14 8.82 6.65
N LEU A 50 10.79 9.98 6.44
CA LEU A 50 12.08 10.28 7.05
C LEU A 50 11.90 10.66 8.52
N GLY A 51 12.57 9.92 9.39
CA GLY A 51 12.72 10.28 10.79
C GLY A 51 13.85 11.28 11.01
N TRP A 52 14.14 11.55 12.29
CA TRP A 52 15.38 12.23 12.67
C TRP A 52 16.59 11.42 12.20
N GLY A 53 17.53 12.07 11.49
CA GLY A 53 18.73 11.40 10.96
C GLY A 53 18.69 11.00 9.48
N ARG A 54 17.66 11.43 8.71
CA ARG A 54 17.51 11.14 7.25
C ARG A 54 17.41 9.66 6.89
N THR A 55 17.15 8.81 7.85
CA THR A 55 16.82 7.40 7.62
C THR A 55 15.31 7.22 7.56
N VAL A 56 14.90 6.20 6.81
CA VAL A 56 13.48 5.88 6.63
C VAL A 56 12.96 5.11 7.84
N ARG A 57 11.66 5.24 8.09
CA ARG A 57 10.97 4.47 9.14
C ARG A 57 10.98 2.97 8.87
N GLY A 58 10.98 2.56 7.60
CA GLY A 58 10.94 1.16 7.22
C GLY A 58 9.54 0.55 7.39
N GLY A 59 9.40 -0.69 6.91
CA GLY A 59 8.14 -1.41 6.86
C GLY A 59 7.96 -2.16 5.54
N GLU A 60 6.71 -2.57 5.30
CA GLU A 60 6.33 -3.41 4.18
C GLU A 60 5.22 -2.77 3.37
N ILE A 61 5.23 -3.01 2.06
CA ILE A 61 4.19 -2.56 1.12
C ILE A 61 3.63 -3.77 0.41
N TYR A 62 2.30 -3.90 0.42
CA TYR A 62 1.57 -4.97 -0.25
C TYR A 62 0.62 -4.41 -1.30
N GLU A 63 0.37 -5.19 -2.34
CA GLU A 63 -0.70 -4.97 -3.32
C GLU A 63 -1.79 -6.03 -3.17
N ARG A 64 -3.05 -5.63 -3.32
CA ARG A 64 -4.21 -6.50 -3.33
C ARG A 64 -4.33 -7.16 -4.70
N THR A 65 -4.21 -8.47 -4.74
CA THR A 65 -4.43 -9.31 -5.92
C THR A 65 -5.75 -10.06 -5.82
N ALA A 66 -6.12 -10.82 -6.86
CA ALA A 66 -7.27 -11.71 -6.81
C ALA A 66 -7.14 -12.81 -5.73
N ASP A 67 -5.91 -13.22 -5.46
CA ASP A 67 -5.57 -14.33 -4.56
C ASP A 67 -5.20 -13.88 -3.13
N GLY A 68 -5.19 -12.57 -2.87
CA GLY A 68 -4.89 -12.03 -1.55
C GLY A 68 -3.99 -10.81 -1.58
N TRP A 69 -2.94 -10.81 -0.77
CA TRP A 69 -1.95 -9.72 -0.70
C TRP A 69 -0.59 -10.21 -1.18
N SER A 70 0.02 -9.47 -2.10
CA SER A 70 1.38 -9.73 -2.60
C SER A 70 2.34 -8.68 -2.05
N LEU A 71 3.50 -9.11 -1.52
CA LEU A 71 4.54 -8.20 -1.04
C LEU A 71 5.22 -7.54 -2.25
N LEU A 72 5.21 -6.21 -2.29
CA LEU A 72 5.93 -5.43 -3.28
C LEU A 72 7.32 -5.02 -2.78
N PHE A 73 7.38 -4.51 -1.55
CA PHE A 73 8.61 -3.98 -0.97
C PHE A 73 8.69 -4.29 0.52
N ARG A 74 9.91 -4.58 0.98
CA ARG A 74 10.27 -4.60 2.39
C ARG A 74 11.51 -3.72 2.56
N VAL A 75 11.46 -2.81 3.52
CA VAL A 75 12.53 -1.86 3.82
C VAL A 75 12.78 -1.90 5.33
N GLU A 76 14.04 -1.99 5.72
CA GLU A 76 14.42 -1.99 7.13
C GLU A 76 14.31 -0.57 7.72
N SER A 77 13.97 -0.49 9.00
CA SER A 77 14.04 0.79 9.71
C SER A 77 15.49 1.23 9.80
N GLY A 78 15.76 2.50 9.51
CA GLY A 78 17.14 3.01 9.47
C GLY A 78 17.78 2.98 8.07
N THR A 79 17.14 2.39 7.05
CA THR A 79 17.68 2.42 5.69
C THR A 79 17.87 3.87 5.19
N PRO A 80 19.02 4.20 4.57
CA PRO A 80 19.24 5.49 3.93
C PRO A 80 18.21 5.76 2.82
N ALA A 81 17.78 7.02 2.70
CA ALA A 81 16.76 7.42 1.74
C ALA A 81 17.13 7.16 0.27
N ASP A 82 18.42 7.18 -0.05
CA ASP A 82 18.99 6.94 -1.37
C ASP A 82 19.15 5.44 -1.72
N GLU A 83 19.00 4.57 -0.73
CA GLU A 83 18.98 3.11 -0.91
C GLU A 83 17.55 2.55 -1.12
N LEU A 84 16.52 3.41 -1.04
CA LEU A 84 15.15 2.99 -1.33
C LEU A 84 15.00 2.52 -2.78
N PRO A 85 14.20 1.47 -3.04
CA PRO A 85 13.91 1.01 -4.40
C PRO A 85 12.97 1.96 -5.17
N TRP A 86 12.64 3.12 -4.60
CA TRP A 86 11.89 4.21 -5.23
C TRP A 86 12.47 5.56 -4.80
N ARG A 87 12.21 6.60 -5.61
CA ARG A 87 12.56 7.98 -5.23
C ARG A 87 11.48 8.57 -4.34
N LEU A 88 11.87 9.23 -3.25
CA LEU A 88 10.93 9.91 -2.35
C LEU A 88 10.24 11.14 -2.99
N ASN A 89 10.78 11.65 -4.10
CA ASN A 89 10.30 12.85 -4.78
C ASN A 89 9.17 12.60 -5.81
N ASP A 90 8.70 11.37 -5.98
CA ASP A 90 7.57 11.05 -6.87
C ASP A 90 6.21 11.37 -6.21
N GLN A 91 6.06 12.62 -5.73
CA GLN A 91 4.80 13.09 -5.19
C GLN A 91 3.77 13.28 -6.31
N PRO A 92 2.59 12.65 -6.26
CA PRO A 92 1.45 13.18 -6.99
C PRO A 92 1.10 14.55 -6.38
N GLN A 93 1.07 15.59 -7.21
CA GLN A 93 0.54 16.90 -6.81
C GLN A 93 -0.97 16.83 -6.55
#